data_AF-A0A959N0A5-F1
#
_entry.id   AF-A0A959N0A5-F1
#
_cell.length_a   1.000
_cell.length_b   1.000
_cell.length_c   1.000
_cell.angle_alpha   90.00
_cell.angle_beta   90.00
_cell.angle_gamma   90.00
#
_symmetry.space_group_name_H-M   'P 1'
#
loop_
_entity.id
_entity.type
_entity.pdbx_description
1 polymer ?
#
loop_
_entity_poly.entity_id
_entity_poly.type
_entity_poly.pdbx_seq_one_letter_code
_entity_poly.pdbx_strand_id
1 'polypeptide(L)'
;MKLILITMTVILSYFPILQNKNDDKESHKQEIINADIAMSDLAVKEGFFTALSKNASEDFVKLGEGSYPIVGKNEFDQKFNGKSGPKTLTWKPENADVSESGDLGYTWGYWKFEMPDTTVYGNYFTVWKRENKDDVWKMALDGGNSTPGPKQ
;
A
#
# COMPACT_ATOMS: atom_id res chain seq x y z
N MET A 1 3.13 25.54 68.98
CA MET A 1 3.12 25.87 67.54
C MET A 1 2.39 24.73 66.82
N LYS A 2 1.15 24.95 66.36
CA LYS A 2 0.31 23.92 65.73
C LYS A 2 0.64 23.87 64.23
N LEU A 3 1.03 22.70 63.72
CA LEU A 3 1.22 22.47 62.28
C LEU A 3 -0.05 21.79 61.73
N ILE A 4 -0.70 22.42 60.75
CA ILE A 4 -1.89 21.90 60.06
C ILE A 4 -1.43 21.27 58.75
N LEU A 5 -1.66 19.97 58.57
CA LEU A 5 -1.38 19.24 57.33
C LEU A 5 -2.57 19.41 56.38
N ILE A 6 -2.37 20.07 55.23
CA ILE A 6 -3.36 20.15 54.16
C ILE A 6 -3.05 19.02 53.17
N THR A 7 -3.89 17.98 53.13
CA THR A 7 -3.81 16.94 52.11
C THR A 7 -4.53 17.41 50.85
N MET A 8 -3.77 17.72 49.81
CA MET A 8 -4.29 18.14 48.50
C MET A 8 -4.62 16.90 47.67
N THR A 9 -5.91 16.59 47.55
CA THR A 9 -6.39 15.49 46.70
C THR A 9 -6.37 15.95 45.23
N VAL A 10 -5.44 15.43 44.44
CA VAL A 10 -5.42 15.66 42.99
C VAL A 10 -6.44 14.71 42.36
N ILE A 11 -7.56 15.25 41.88
CA ILE A 11 -8.54 14.50 41.09
C ILE A 11 -8.01 14.47 39.65
N LEU A 12 -7.42 13.34 39.23
CA LEU A 12 -7.14 13.08 37.81
C LEU A 12 -8.48 12.86 37.09
N SER A 13 -9.03 13.91 36.48
CA SER A 13 -10.15 13.76 35.54
C SER A 13 -9.61 13.16 34.24
N TYR A 14 -9.97 11.91 33.96
CA TYR A 14 -9.77 11.26 32.68
C TYR A 14 -10.64 11.98 31.62
N PHE A 15 -10.04 12.86 30.83
CA PHE A 15 -10.63 13.31 29.57
C PHE A 15 -10.18 12.32 28.48
N PRO A 16 -11.07 11.48 27.92
CA PRO A 16 -10.72 10.72 26.74
C PRO A 16 -10.40 11.72 25.62
N ILE A 17 -9.19 11.66 25.08
CA ILE A 17 -8.81 12.39 23.87
C ILE A 17 -9.73 11.86 22.76
N LEU A 18 -10.63 12.71 22.27
CA LEU A 18 -11.41 12.42 21.07
C LEU A 18 -10.43 12.38 19.90
N GLN A 19 -10.03 11.17 19.51
CA GLN A 19 -9.21 10.96 18.32
C GLN A 19 -10.01 11.42 17.09
N ASN A 20 -9.44 12.34 16.32
CA ASN A 20 -10.12 12.99 15.22
C ASN A 20 -10.14 12.05 14.00
N LYS A 21 -11.32 11.74 13.47
CA LYS A 21 -11.47 10.87 12.28
C LYS A 21 -10.65 11.33 11.08
N ASN A 22 -10.40 12.64 10.94
CA ASN A 22 -9.55 13.17 9.86
C ASN A 22 -8.07 12.79 10.05
N ASP A 23 -7.61 12.74 11.30
CA ASP A 23 -6.23 12.36 11.62
C ASP A 23 -6.03 10.86 11.39
N ASP A 24 -7.03 10.03 11.71
CA ASP A 24 -7.02 8.59 11.43
C ASP A 24 -7.00 8.31 9.91
N LYS A 25 -7.81 9.05 9.14
CA LYS A 25 -7.85 8.90 7.68
C LYS A 25 -6.51 9.24 7.04
N GLU A 26 -5.87 10.35 7.42
CA GLU A 26 -4.55 10.71 6.89
C GLU A 26 -3.46 9.73 7.36
N SER A 27 -3.55 9.20 8.58
CA SER A 27 -2.67 8.11 9.04
C SER A 27 -2.79 6.87 8.15
N HIS A 28 -4.01 6.40 7.90
CA HIS A 28 -4.24 5.22 7.06
C HIS A 28 -3.80 5.45 5.61
N LYS A 29 -3.97 6.66 5.07
CA LYS A 29 -3.42 7.02 3.74
C LYS A 29 -1.90 6.89 3.73
N GLN A 30 -1.23 7.37 4.76
CA GLN A 30 0.23 7.26 4.86
C GLN A 30 0.69 5.80 4.97
N GLU A 31 -0.06 4.95 5.67
CA GLU A 31 0.22 3.51 5.75
C GLU A 31 0.21 2.83 4.38
N ILE A 32 -0.82 3.06 3.56
CA ILE A 32 -0.90 2.44 2.23
C ILE A 32 0.11 3.04 1.25
N ILE A 33 0.45 4.34 1.36
CA ILE A 33 1.55 4.95 0.60
C ILE A 33 2.88 4.27 0.95
N ASN A 34 3.15 4.06 2.24
CA ASN A 34 4.37 3.40 2.70
C ASN A 34 4.43 1.93 2.25
N ALA A 35 3.30 1.21 2.30
CA ALA A 35 3.20 -0.16 1.81
C ALA A 35 3.49 -0.26 0.31
N ASP A 36 2.96 0.69 -0.48
CA ASP A 36 3.19 0.77 -1.92
C ASP A 36 4.66 1.05 -2.28
N ILE A 37 5.27 2.02 -1.60
CA ILE A 37 6.71 2.32 -1.74
C ILE A 37 7.56 1.10 -1.35
N ALA A 38 7.26 0.46 -0.23
CA ALA A 38 7.99 -0.72 0.24
C ALA A 38 7.88 -1.88 -0.76
N MET A 39 6.72 -2.05 -1.41
CA MET A 39 6.53 -3.03 -2.47
C MET A 39 7.37 -2.70 -3.72
N SER A 40 7.46 -1.42 -4.11
CA SER A 40 8.32 -0.96 -5.22
C SER A 40 9.80 -1.24 -4.93
N ASP A 41 10.27 -0.93 -3.72
CA ASP A 41 11.62 -1.23 -3.27
C ASP A 41 11.91 -2.73 -3.24
N LEU A 42 10.92 -3.53 -2.85
CA LEU A 42 11.00 -4.99 -2.87
C LEU A 42 11.11 -5.52 -4.30
N ALA A 43 10.42 -4.92 -5.27
CA ALA A 43 10.54 -5.31 -6.68
C ALA A 43 11.95 -5.07 -7.23
N VAL A 44 12.61 -3.98 -6.83
CA VAL A 44 14.02 -3.74 -7.18
C VAL A 44 14.94 -4.82 -6.58
N LYS A 45 14.71 -5.19 -5.32
CA LYS A 45 15.55 -6.17 -4.60
C LYS A 45 15.34 -7.59 -5.10
N GLU A 46 14.07 -8.00 -5.23
CA GLU A 46 13.66 -9.39 -5.36
C GLU A 46 12.88 -9.70 -6.64
N GLY A 47 12.59 -8.71 -7.47
CA GLY A 47 11.83 -8.82 -8.71
C GLY A 47 10.33 -8.55 -8.55
N PHE A 48 9.72 -8.01 -9.60
CA PHE A 48 8.32 -7.59 -9.64
C PHE A 48 7.31 -8.67 -9.25
N PHE A 49 7.42 -9.89 -9.79
CA PHE A 49 6.46 -10.96 -9.47
C PHE A 49 6.60 -11.41 -8.01
N THR A 50 7.82 -11.46 -7.48
CA THR A 50 8.06 -11.76 -6.07
C THR A 50 7.43 -10.71 -5.16
N ALA A 51 7.61 -9.42 -5.48
CA ALA A 51 7.06 -8.32 -4.69
C ALA A 51 5.53 -8.36 -4.65
N LEU A 52 4.88 -8.52 -5.80
CA LEU A 52 3.42 -8.65 -5.88
C LEU A 52 2.91 -9.85 -5.07
N SER A 53 3.53 -11.02 -5.24
CA SER A 53 3.12 -12.23 -4.49
C SER A 53 3.25 -12.03 -2.97
N LYS A 54 4.33 -11.44 -2.47
CA LYS A 54 4.54 -11.22 -1.03
C LYS A 54 3.55 -10.21 -0.43
N ASN A 55 3.06 -9.27 -1.23
CA ASN A 55 2.18 -8.19 -0.79
C ASN A 55 0.69 -8.43 -1.10
N ALA A 56 0.36 -9.46 -1.88
CA ALA A 56 -1.01 -9.81 -2.24
C ALA A 56 -1.82 -10.44 -1.10
N SER A 57 -3.14 -10.21 -1.10
CA SER A 57 -4.10 -11.07 -0.42
C SER A 57 -4.27 -12.38 -1.18
N GLU A 58 -4.83 -13.40 -0.53
CA GLU A 58 -5.06 -14.72 -1.16
C GLU A 58 -6.01 -14.63 -2.36
N ASP A 59 -6.99 -13.73 -2.30
CA ASP A 59 -8.04 -13.51 -3.30
C ASP A 59 -7.73 -12.37 -4.30
N PHE A 60 -6.50 -11.87 -4.33
CA PHE A 60 -6.18 -10.69 -5.13
C PHE A 60 -6.40 -10.91 -6.63
N VAL A 61 -6.67 -9.82 -7.34
CA VAL A 61 -6.80 -9.84 -8.81
C VAL A 61 -5.72 -8.98 -9.44
N LYS A 62 -4.98 -9.55 -10.41
CA LYS A 62 -4.05 -8.82 -11.26
C LYS A 62 -4.69 -8.57 -12.62
N LEU A 63 -4.97 -7.30 -12.92
CA LEU A 63 -5.34 -6.86 -14.26
C LEU A 63 -4.08 -6.67 -15.10
N GLY A 64 -4.08 -7.20 -16.31
CA GLY A 64 -3.01 -7.02 -17.28
C GLY A 64 -3.52 -6.25 -18.50
N GLU A 65 -2.79 -5.22 -18.92
CA GLU A 65 -3.09 -4.50 -20.16
C GLU A 65 -3.17 -5.49 -21.34
N GLY A 66 -4.28 -5.45 -22.08
CA GLY A 66 -4.51 -6.32 -23.25
C GLY A 66 -4.66 -7.82 -22.94
N SER A 67 -4.87 -8.23 -21.68
CA SER A 67 -5.00 -9.65 -21.31
C SER A 67 -6.11 -9.90 -20.29
N TYR A 68 -6.58 -11.15 -20.21
CA TYR A 68 -7.52 -11.55 -19.16
C TYR A 68 -6.89 -11.45 -17.76
N PRO A 69 -7.67 -11.09 -16.73
CA PRO A 69 -7.19 -11.02 -15.36
C PRO A 69 -6.61 -12.35 -14.85
N ILE A 70 -5.64 -12.28 -13.96
CA ILE A 70 -5.24 -13.39 -13.11
C ILE A 70 -5.98 -13.21 -11.78
N VAL A 71 -6.73 -14.22 -11.35
CA VAL A 71 -7.55 -14.17 -10.15
C VAL A 71 -6.99 -15.17 -9.15
N GLY A 72 -6.63 -14.70 -7.96
CA GLY A 72 -6.07 -15.52 -6.88
C GLY A 72 -4.55 -15.53 -6.85
N LYS A 73 -4.00 -15.56 -5.63
CA LYS A 73 -2.55 -15.62 -5.40
C LYS A 73 -1.92 -16.90 -5.89
N ASN A 74 -2.62 -18.02 -5.70
CA ASN A 74 -2.16 -19.32 -6.15
C ASN A 74 -1.99 -19.37 -7.69
N GLU A 75 -2.96 -18.86 -8.44
CA GLU A 75 -2.94 -18.78 -9.90
C GLU A 75 -1.81 -17.87 -10.39
N PHE A 76 -1.57 -16.75 -9.70
CA PHE A 76 -0.45 -15.85 -9.98
C PHE A 76 0.89 -16.55 -9.76
N ASP A 77 1.08 -17.19 -8.59
CA ASP A 77 2.32 -17.89 -8.24
C ASP A 77 2.61 -19.06 -9.19
N GLN A 78 1.59 -19.80 -9.59
CA GLN A 78 1.74 -20.87 -10.59
C GLN A 78 2.16 -20.31 -11.95
N LYS A 79 1.54 -19.22 -12.41
CA LYS A 79 1.86 -18.59 -13.70
C LYS A 79 3.30 -18.06 -13.76
N PHE A 80 3.84 -17.58 -12.64
CA PHE A 80 5.18 -17.03 -12.52
C PHE A 80 6.17 -17.92 -11.75
N ASN A 81 5.86 -19.21 -11.60
CA ASN A 81 6.68 -20.15 -10.82
C ASN A 81 8.16 -20.11 -11.26
N GLY A 82 9.05 -19.96 -10.28
CA GLY A 82 10.50 -19.86 -10.50
C GLY A 82 10.97 -18.54 -11.16
N LYS A 83 10.08 -17.57 -11.40
CA LYS A 83 10.42 -16.27 -12.00
C LYS A 83 10.20 -15.15 -10.99
N SER A 84 11.28 -14.44 -10.66
CA SER A 84 11.20 -13.25 -9.82
C SER A 84 10.50 -12.06 -10.50
N GLY A 85 10.51 -12.03 -11.83
CA GLY A 85 10.11 -10.86 -12.61
C GLY A 85 11.23 -9.82 -12.75
N PRO A 86 10.99 -8.73 -13.52
CA PRO A 86 11.95 -7.66 -13.74
C PRO A 86 12.32 -6.95 -12.45
N LYS A 87 13.57 -6.47 -12.36
CA LYS A 87 14.10 -5.65 -11.26
C LYS A 87 14.29 -4.17 -11.63
N THR A 88 14.07 -3.84 -12.90
CA THR A 88 14.18 -2.48 -13.45
C THR A 88 12.81 -1.83 -13.69
N LEU A 89 11.74 -2.50 -13.26
CA LEU A 89 10.40 -1.93 -13.19
C LEU A 89 10.20 -1.32 -11.80
N THR A 90 9.93 -0.03 -11.76
CA THR A 90 9.72 0.74 -10.52
C THR A 90 8.50 1.62 -10.66
N TRP A 91 7.84 1.89 -9.55
CA TRP A 91 6.69 2.79 -9.51
C TRP A 91 6.72 3.68 -8.27
N LYS A 92 5.96 4.77 -8.33
CA LYS A 92 5.79 5.71 -7.23
C LYS A 92 4.33 6.16 -7.14
N PRO A 93 3.71 6.15 -5.94
CA PRO A 93 2.37 6.67 -5.75
C PRO A 93 2.36 8.20 -5.93
N GLU A 94 1.41 8.69 -6.70
CA GLU A 94 1.09 10.11 -6.86
C GLU A 94 0.08 10.55 -5.80
N ASN A 95 -0.91 9.70 -5.52
CA ASN A 95 -1.93 9.96 -4.52
C ASN A 95 -2.48 8.66 -3.93
N ALA A 96 -3.20 8.79 -2.82
CA ALA A 96 -3.90 7.71 -2.15
C ALA A 96 -5.21 8.20 -1.54
N ASP A 97 -6.17 7.31 -1.37
CA ASP A 97 -7.32 7.55 -0.51
C ASP A 97 -7.74 6.28 0.24
N VAL A 98 -8.43 6.47 1.36
CA VAL A 98 -8.89 5.39 2.25
C VAL A 98 -10.36 5.61 2.58
N SER A 99 -11.10 4.52 2.70
CA SER A 99 -12.49 4.49 3.15
C SER A 99 -12.64 5.08 4.55
N GLU A 100 -13.84 5.57 4.87
CA GLU A 100 -14.15 6.03 6.24
C GLU A 100 -14.02 4.91 7.28
N SER A 101 -14.18 3.64 6.86
CA SER A 101 -13.98 2.46 7.71
C SER A 101 -12.50 2.14 7.98
N GLY A 102 -11.56 2.71 7.22
CA GLY A 102 -10.11 2.51 7.44
C GLY A 102 -9.57 1.13 7.03
N ASP A 103 -10.38 0.32 6.37
CA ASP A 103 -10.09 -1.08 6.01
C ASP A 103 -9.90 -1.30 4.50
N LEU A 104 -10.19 -0.30 3.68
CA LEU A 104 -10.04 -0.33 2.22
C LEU A 104 -9.45 0.99 1.74
N GLY A 105 -8.47 0.95 0.85
CA GLY A 105 -7.92 2.13 0.23
C GLY A 105 -7.33 1.84 -1.12
N TYR A 106 -6.89 2.88 -1.81
CA TYR A 106 -6.15 2.72 -3.06
C TYR A 106 -5.00 3.71 -3.13
N THR A 107 -3.95 3.30 -3.82
CA THR A 107 -2.89 4.16 -4.35
C THR A 107 -3.02 4.20 -5.86
N TRP A 108 -2.63 5.32 -6.47
CA TRP A 108 -2.36 5.37 -7.91
C TRP A 108 -1.15 6.26 -8.17
N GLY A 109 -0.48 6.01 -9.29
CA GLY A 109 0.69 6.78 -9.66
C GLY A 109 1.29 6.32 -10.97
N TYR A 110 2.61 6.48 -11.09
CA TYR A 110 3.33 6.22 -12.33
C TYR A 110 4.37 5.13 -12.13
N TRP A 111 4.54 4.31 -13.17
CA TRP A 111 5.61 3.35 -13.27
C TRP A 111 6.53 3.67 -14.45
N LYS A 112 7.78 3.23 -14.32
CA LYS A 112 8.75 3.18 -15.41
C LYS A 112 9.37 1.79 -15.47
N PHE A 113 9.65 1.33 -16.67
CA PHE A 113 10.38 0.10 -16.91
C PHE A 113 11.58 0.39 -17.79
N GLU A 114 12.77 0.27 -17.20
CA GLU A 114 14.04 0.51 -17.88
C GLU A 114 14.51 -0.77 -18.58
N MET A 115 14.66 -0.68 -19.89
CA MET A 115 15.22 -1.71 -20.77
C MET A 115 16.56 -1.20 -21.35
N PRO A 116 17.39 -2.08 -21.96
CA PRO A 116 18.74 -1.68 -22.41
C PRO A 116 18.78 -0.49 -23.39
N ASP A 117 17.75 -0.32 -24.21
CA ASP A 117 17.68 0.64 -25.31
C ASP A 117 16.58 1.69 -25.14
N THR A 118 15.65 1.49 -24.21
CA THR A 118 14.48 2.37 -24.05
C THR A 118 13.89 2.30 -22.65
N THR A 119 13.10 3.31 -22.31
CA THR A 119 12.30 3.33 -21.08
C THR A 119 10.83 3.44 -21.47
N VAL A 120 10.03 2.52 -20.95
CA VAL A 120 8.56 2.56 -21.11
C VAL A 120 7.95 3.08 -19.82
N TYR A 121 6.85 3.82 -19.97
CA TYR A 121 6.16 4.48 -18.87
C TYR A 121 4.70 4.03 -18.84
N GLY A 122 4.09 4.20 -17.67
CA GLY A 122 2.65 4.08 -17.55
C GLY A 122 2.14 4.59 -16.23
N ASN A 123 0.85 4.36 -16.03
CA ASN A 123 0.18 4.57 -14.76
C ASN A 123 -0.21 3.22 -14.15
N TYR A 124 -0.43 3.23 -12.84
CA TYR A 124 -0.94 2.07 -12.12
C TYR A 124 -1.91 2.51 -11.04
N PHE A 125 -2.62 1.53 -10.52
CA PHE A 125 -3.31 1.62 -9.24
C PHE A 125 -3.16 0.32 -8.47
N THR A 126 -3.16 0.43 -7.15
CA THR A 126 -3.21 -0.71 -6.24
C THR A 126 -4.35 -0.46 -5.26
N VAL A 127 -5.28 -1.40 -5.16
CA VAL A 127 -6.29 -1.42 -4.08
C VAL A 127 -5.75 -2.24 -2.93
N TRP A 128 -5.76 -1.63 -1.76
CA TRP A 128 -5.29 -2.21 -0.51
C TRP A 128 -6.49 -2.54 0.38
N LYS A 129 -6.43 -3.71 1.00
CA LYS A 129 -7.39 -4.18 2.00
C LYS A 129 -6.63 -4.51 3.26
N ARG A 130 -7.13 -4.07 4.41
CA ARG A 130 -6.57 -4.40 5.71
C ARG A 130 -7.00 -5.82 6.08
N GLU A 131 -6.04 -6.72 6.27
CA GLU A 131 -6.32 -8.10 6.70
C GLU A 131 -6.31 -8.19 8.23
N ASN A 132 -7.50 -8.39 8.82
CA ASN A 132 -7.72 -8.74 10.23
C ASN A 132 -7.06 -7.78 11.26
N LYS A 133 -7.07 -8.19 12.53
CA LYS A 133 -6.64 -7.40 13.72
C LYS A 133 -5.15 -7.06 13.77
N ASP A 134 -4.34 -7.59 12.86
CA ASP A 134 -2.88 -7.34 12.84
C ASP A 134 -2.52 -6.09 12.03
N ASP A 135 -3.52 -5.36 11.52
CA ASP A 135 -3.37 -4.06 10.85
C ASP A 135 -2.46 -4.10 9.60
N VAL A 136 -2.35 -5.27 8.96
CA VAL A 136 -1.52 -5.44 7.76
C VAL A 136 -2.33 -5.14 6.50
N TRP A 137 -1.86 -4.18 5.71
CA TRP A 137 -2.40 -3.91 4.38
C TRP A 137 -1.89 -4.94 3.36
N LYS A 138 -2.83 -5.53 2.62
CA LYS A 138 -2.57 -6.44 1.50
C LYS A 138 -3.21 -5.94 0.22
N MET A 139 -2.55 -6.17 -0.89
CA MET A 139 -3.04 -5.82 -2.21
C MET A 139 -4.20 -6.75 -2.60
N ALA A 140 -5.38 -6.17 -2.83
CA ALA A 140 -6.59 -6.89 -3.25
C ALA A 140 -6.82 -6.79 -4.77
N LEU A 141 -6.36 -5.72 -5.41
CA LEU A 141 -6.46 -5.52 -6.86
C LEU A 141 -5.27 -4.68 -7.33
N ASP A 142 -4.64 -5.09 -8.42
CA ASP A 142 -3.56 -4.32 -9.05
C ASP A 142 -3.73 -4.28 -10.56
N GLY A 143 -3.46 -3.11 -11.13
CA GLY A 143 -3.63 -2.87 -12.55
C GLY A 143 -2.91 -1.60 -12.99
N GLY A 144 -2.84 -1.43 -14.30
CA GLY A 144 -2.23 -0.27 -14.91
C GLY A 144 -2.23 -0.38 -16.42
N ASN A 145 -1.84 0.70 -17.07
CA ASN A 145 -1.66 0.74 -18.51
C ASN A 145 -0.44 1.57 -18.88
N SER A 146 0.08 1.31 -20.06
CA SER A 146 1.15 2.08 -20.67
C SER A 146 0.66 3.48 -21.01
N THR A 147 1.53 4.47 -20.86
CA THR A 147 1.28 5.86 -21.24
C THR A 147 2.45 6.36 -22.08
N PRO A 148 2.28 7.47 -22.82
CA PRO A 148 3.43 8.23 -23.27
C PRO A 148 4.35 8.57 -22.08
N GLY A 149 5.61 8.89 -22.38
CA GLY A 149 6.52 9.42 -21.37
C GLY A 149 5.96 10.66 -20.68
N PRO A 150 6.50 11.01 -19.49
CA PRO A 150 6.02 12.15 -18.73
C PRO A 150 5.97 13.41 -19.60
N LYS A 151 4.90 14.19 -19.45
CA LYS A 151 4.80 15.51 -20.09
C LYS A 151 5.96 16.34 -19.56
N GLN A 152 6.89 16.72 -20.45
CA GLN A 152 7.97 17.66 -20.15
C GLN A 152 7.39 19.04 -19.83
#